data_AF-A0A0H3KK85-F1
#
_entry.id   AF-A0A0H3KK85-F1
#
_cell.length_a   1.000
_cell.length_b   1.000
_cell.length_c   1.000
_cell.angle_alpha   90.00
_cell.angle_beta   90.00
_cell.angle_gamma   90.00
#
_symmetry.space_group_name_H-M   'P 1'
#
loop_
_entity.id
_entity.type
_entity.pdbx_description
1 polymer ?
#
loop_
_entity_poly.entity_id
_entity_poly.type
_entity_poly.pdbx_seq_one_letter_code
_entity_poly.pdbx_strand_id
1 'polypeptide(L)'
;MDGNAKQPNFADGLEVGSTYMYEEDAWFGFGTEGVLNENLNKLAGFVGYDWQMPGADDPGPFRELFRWGGKGTIGPVVSAKLVADFNEWDQRAIALEDQDFYEFYRHIRSMFEFAMKNGCVFLRCS
;
A
#
# COMPACT_ATOMS: atom_id res chain seq x y z
N MET A 1 -23.06 -4.47 3.51
CA MET A 1 -22.60 -4.61 2.11
C MET A 1 -21.67 -5.80 2.09
N ASP A 2 -22.06 -6.85 1.37
CA ASP A 2 -21.31 -8.10 1.33
C ASP A 2 -19.95 -7.85 0.66
N GLY A 3 -18.88 -8.14 1.40
CA GLY A 3 -17.51 -8.03 0.91
C GLY A 3 -17.36 -8.87 -0.35
N ASN A 4 -17.00 -8.23 -1.45
CA ASN A 4 -16.72 -8.91 -2.71
C ASN A 4 -15.52 -9.85 -2.50
N ALA A 5 -15.79 -11.15 -2.41
CA ALA A 5 -14.83 -12.22 -2.12
C ALA A 5 -13.68 -12.37 -3.14
N LYS A 6 -13.57 -11.49 -4.14
CA LYS A 6 -12.45 -11.45 -5.08
C LYS A 6 -11.35 -10.47 -4.70
N GLN A 7 -11.56 -9.58 -3.73
CA GLN A 7 -10.57 -8.60 -3.29
C GLN A 7 -10.61 -8.47 -1.76
N PRO A 8 -9.55 -8.88 -1.04
CA PRO A 8 -9.55 -8.80 0.42
C PRO A 8 -9.58 -7.34 0.85
N ASN A 9 -10.52 -7.00 1.74
CA ASN A 9 -10.46 -5.74 2.46
C ASN A 9 -9.43 -5.91 3.58
N PHE A 10 -8.33 -5.15 3.52
CA PHE A 10 -7.26 -5.20 4.53
C PHE A 10 -7.58 -4.27 5.70
N ALA A 11 -8.82 -4.32 6.18
CA ALA A 11 -9.37 -3.41 7.18
C ALA A 11 -8.99 -3.81 8.64
N ASP A 12 -7.97 -4.63 8.84
CA ASP A 12 -7.56 -5.05 10.19
C ASP A 12 -7.27 -3.84 11.08
N GLY A 13 -7.93 -3.81 12.25
CA GLY A 13 -7.98 -2.66 13.15
C GLY A 13 -9.18 -1.74 12.96
N LEU A 14 -10.07 -2.03 12.00
CA LEU A 14 -11.36 -1.37 11.80
C LEU A 14 -12.48 -2.41 11.90
N GLU A 15 -13.57 -2.03 12.56
CA GLU A 15 -14.85 -2.73 12.48
C GLU A 15 -15.48 -2.55 11.09
N VAL A 16 -15.79 -3.67 10.42
CA VAL A 16 -16.40 -3.71 9.09
C VAL A 16 -17.86 -3.30 9.17
N GLY A 17 -18.28 -2.38 8.29
CA GLY A 17 -19.67 -1.90 8.21
C GLY A 17 -19.98 -0.70 9.10
N SER A 18 -19.00 -0.23 9.88
CA SER A 18 -19.11 0.96 10.72
C SER A 18 -18.79 2.25 9.94
N THR A 19 -19.36 3.36 10.40
CA THR A 19 -19.03 4.71 9.93
C THR A 19 -18.10 5.36 10.94
N TYR A 20 -16.99 5.92 10.46
CA TYR A 20 -15.98 6.56 11.30
C TYR A 20 -16.02 8.08 11.12
N MET A 21 -15.74 8.80 12.21
CA MET A 21 -15.34 10.20 12.17
C MET A 21 -13.83 10.28 12.34
N TYR A 22 -13.20 11.26 11.71
CA TYR A 22 -11.76 11.51 11.80
C TYR A 22 -11.51 12.95 12.21
N GLU A 23 -10.46 13.17 13.01
CA GLU A 23 -10.01 14.50 13.41
C GLU A 23 -9.09 15.12 12.36
N GLU A 24 -8.39 14.28 11.59
CA GLU A 24 -7.40 14.68 10.59
C GLU A 24 -7.59 13.87 9.30
N ASP A 25 -7.40 14.50 8.14
CA ASP A 25 -7.23 13.86 6.85
C ASP A 25 -5.97 14.37 6.13
N ALA A 26 -5.40 13.52 5.28
CA ALA A 26 -4.25 13.85 4.46
C ALA A 26 -4.40 13.24 3.07
N TRP A 27 -3.94 13.99 2.07
CA TRP A 27 -4.06 13.63 0.66
C TRP A 27 -2.68 13.37 0.07
N PHE A 28 -2.53 12.19 -0.55
CA PHE A 28 -1.28 11.74 -1.17
C PHE A 28 -1.53 11.55 -2.66
N GLY A 29 -0.84 12.36 -3.47
CA GLY A 29 -1.04 12.40 -4.92
C GLY A 29 0.07 11.67 -5.67
N PHE A 30 -0.31 10.78 -6.59
CA PHE A 30 0.64 9.98 -7.38
C PHE A 30 0.62 10.32 -8.88
N GLY A 31 0.08 11.49 -9.24
CA GLY A 31 -0.11 11.87 -10.63
C GLY A 31 -1.29 11.12 -11.26
N THR A 32 -1.06 10.48 -12.40
CA THR A 32 -2.08 9.68 -13.10
C THR A 32 -2.09 8.23 -12.59
N GLU A 33 -3.20 7.53 -12.82
CA GLU A 33 -3.28 6.08 -12.52
C GLU A 33 -2.17 5.29 -13.23
N GLY A 34 -1.78 5.69 -14.45
CA GLY A 34 -0.67 5.08 -15.17
C GLY A 34 0.66 5.21 -14.43
N VAL A 35 1.00 6.41 -13.94
CA VAL A 35 2.24 6.66 -13.19
C VAL A 35 2.25 5.86 -11.87
N LEU A 36 1.12 5.80 -11.17
CA LEU A 36 0.98 4.98 -9.96
C LEU A 36 1.24 3.50 -10.28
N ASN A 37 0.58 2.96 -11.31
CA ASN A 37 0.71 1.55 -11.68
C ASN A 37 2.12 1.18 -12.15
N GLU A 38 2.78 2.06 -12.91
CA GLU A 38 4.18 1.87 -13.34
C GLU A 38 5.12 1.77 -12.14
N ASN A 39 4.97 2.65 -11.15
CA ASN A 39 5.79 2.62 -9.95
C ASN A 39 5.48 1.42 -9.04
N LEU A 40 4.20 1.01 -8.93
CA LEU A 40 3.83 -0.22 -8.22
C LEU A 40 4.41 -1.48 -8.89
N ASN A 41 4.40 -1.53 -10.22
CA ASN A 41 5.03 -2.63 -10.98
C ASN A 41 6.55 -2.64 -10.79
N LYS A 42 7.18 -1.46 -10.75
CA LYS A 42 8.61 -1.35 -10.45
C LYS A 42 8.93 -1.81 -9.03
N LEU A 43 8.10 -1.46 -8.05
CA LEU A 43 8.23 -1.95 -6.67
C LEU A 43 8.09 -3.48 -6.59
N ALA A 44 7.12 -4.05 -7.31
CA ALA A 44 6.94 -5.50 -7.40
C ALA A 44 8.19 -6.19 -8.00
N GLY A 45 8.70 -5.70 -9.13
CA GLY A 45 9.91 -6.23 -9.74
C GLY A 45 11.14 -6.10 -8.85
N PHE A 46 11.26 -4.98 -8.13
CA PHE A 46 12.36 -4.72 -7.19
C PHE A 46 12.41 -5.73 -6.04
N VAL A 47 11.26 -6.16 -5.51
CA VAL A 47 11.20 -7.17 -4.45
C VAL A 47 11.05 -8.60 -4.96
N GLY A 48 11.11 -8.80 -6.28
CA GLY A 48 10.96 -10.10 -6.91
C GLY A 48 9.54 -10.68 -6.81
N TYR A 49 8.52 -9.84 -6.62
CA TYR A 49 7.12 -10.27 -6.63
C TYR A 49 6.61 -10.42 -8.07
N ASP A 50 5.99 -11.57 -8.33
CA ASP A 50 5.23 -11.84 -9.54
C ASP A 50 3.90 -12.52 -9.16
N TRP A 51 2.79 -11.87 -9.51
CA TRP A 51 1.43 -12.36 -9.19
C TRP A 51 1.06 -13.66 -9.94
N GLN A 52 1.80 -14.01 -11.01
CA GLN A 52 1.60 -15.23 -11.79
C GLN A 52 2.41 -16.42 -11.23
N MET A 53 3.36 -16.19 -10.33
CA MET A 53 4.21 -17.27 -9.79
C MET A 53 3.47 -18.10 -8.74
N PRO A 54 3.73 -19.42 -8.67
CA PRO A 54 3.33 -20.24 -7.54
C PRO A 54 3.91 -19.65 -6.25
N GLY A 55 3.06 -19.42 -5.24
CA GLY A 55 3.46 -18.77 -3.98
C GLY A 55 3.22 -17.25 -3.95
N ALA A 56 2.60 -16.65 -4.96
CA ALA A 56 2.17 -15.24 -4.90
C ALA A 56 1.15 -14.92 -3.78
N ASP A 57 0.61 -15.95 -3.13
CA ASP A 57 -0.24 -15.84 -1.94
C ASP A 57 0.54 -15.98 -0.62
N ASP A 58 1.80 -16.42 -0.66
CA ASP A 58 2.65 -16.59 0.52
C ASP A 58 3.02 -15.22 1.14
N PRO A 59 3.32 -15.16 2.45
CA PRO A 59 3.80 -13.95 3.08
C PRO A 59 5.05 -13.39 2.39
N GLY A 60 5.05 -12.09 2.10
CA GLY A 60 6.15 -11.42 1.44
C GLY A 60 6.10 -9.89 1.60
N PRO A 61 7.18 -9.20 1.21
CA PRO A 61 7.25 -7.74 1.27
C PRO A 61 6.18 -7.12 0.36
N PHE A 62 5.47 -6.13 0.88
CA PHE A 62 4.44 -5.35 0.17
C PHE A 62 3.27 -6.16 -0.43
N ARG A 63 3.11 -7.44 -0.08
CA ARG A 63 2.05 -8.33 -0.60
C ARG A 63 0.67 -7.68 -0.53
N GLU A 64 0.34 -7.09 0.61
CA GLU A 64 -0.96 -6.47 0.87
C GLU A 64 -1.17 -5.27 -0.03
N LEU A 65 -0.13 -4.48 -0.31
CA LEU A 65 -0.18 -3.36 -1.26
C LEU A 65 -0.45 -3.86 -2.69
N PHE A 66 0.26 -4.91 -3.14
CA PHE A 66 0.06 -5.48 -4.48
C PHE A 66 -1.33 -6.11 -4.65
N ARG A 67 -1.85 -6.75 -3.59
CA ARG A 67 -3.19 -7.33 -3.59
C ARG A 67 -4.30 -6.29 -3.45
N TRP A 68 -4.05 -5.21 -2.71
CA TRP A 68 -4.98 -4.09 -2.58
C TRP A 68 -5.21 -3.42 -3.93
N GLY A 69 -4.14 -3.11 -4.66
CA GLY A 69 -4.23 -2.54 -6.02
C GLY A 69 -5.14 -1.31 -6.12
N GLY A 70 -5.25 -0.53 -5.03
CA GLY A 70 -6.13 0.63 -4.95
C GLY A 70 -7.62 0.34 -4.72
N LYS A 71 -8.02 -0.88 -4.36
CA LYS A 71 -9.44 -1.23 -4.18
C LYS A 71 -9.74 -1.63 -2.73
N GLY A 72 -10.73 -0.96 -2.14
CA GLY A 72 -11.08 -1.14 -0.74
C GLY A 72 -10.19 -0.33 0.21
N THR A 73 -10.08 -0.77 1.45
CA THR A 73 -9.42 -0.03 2.53
C THR A 73 -8.22 -0.81 3.06
N ILE A 74 -7.14 -0.10 3.41
CA ILE A 74 -6.04 -0.59 4.22
C ILE A 74 -6.18 0.03 5.61
N GLY A 75 -6.32 -0.81 6.62
CA GLY A 75 -6.43 -0.42 8.03
C GLY A 75 -5.07 -0.12 8.67
N PRO A 76 -5.07 0.28 9.95
CA PRO A 76 -3.85 0.70 10.65
C PRO A 76 -2.85 -0.45 10.85
N VAL A 77 -3.34 -1.68 11.08
CA VAL A 77 -2.47 -2.85 11.29
C VAL A 77 -1.65 -3.17 10.04
N VAL A 78 -2.32 -3.22 8.88
CA VAL A 78 -1.64 -3.47 7.60
C VAL A 78 -0.78 -2.29 7.18
N SER A 79 -1.20 -1.06 7.47
CA SER A 79 -0.35 0.13 7.27
C SER A 79 0.95 0.04 8.07
N ALA A 80 0.90 -0.38 9.34
CA ALA A 80 2.08 -0.56 10.17
C ALA A 80 3.04 -1.62 9.61
N LYS A 81 2.49 -2.75 9.11
CA LYS A 81 3.27 -3.79 8.44
C LYS A 81 3.94 -3.24 7.17
N LEU A 82 3.20 -2.50 6.33
CA LEU A 82 3.75 -1.91 5.10
C LEU A 82 4.87 -0.91 5.41
N VAL A 83 4.73 -0.07 6.45
CA VAL A 83 5.82 0.81 6.91
C VAL A 83 7.06 0.00 7.31
N ALA A 84 6.88 -1.14 7.99
CA ALA A 84 8.00 -2.02 8.34
C ALA A 84 8.69 -2.58 7.09
N ASP A 85 7.93 -3.03 6.09
CA ASP A 85 8.49 -3.48 4.81
C ASP A 85 9.28 -2.35 4.11
N PHE A 86 8.73 -1.13 4.08
CA PHE A 86 9.41 0.03 3.50
C PHE A 86 10.72 0.34 4.24
N ASN A 87 10.74 0.22 5.56
CA ASN A 87 11.96 0.45 6.34
C ASN A 87 13.01 -0.65 6.12
N GLU A 88 12.59 -1.91 5.97
CA GLU A 88 13.50 -3.03 5.70
C GLU A 88 14.16 -2.93 4.32
N TRP A 89 13.46 -2.37 3.34
CA TRP A 89 13.91 -2.27 1.95
C TRP A 89 14.52 -0.91 1.57
N ASP A 90 14.47 0.09 2.46
CA ASP A 90 14.87 1.49 2.21
C ASP A 90 16.30 1.61 1.64
N GLN A 91 17.28 0.97 2.27
CA GLN A 91 18.68 1.01 1.82
C GLN A 91 18.88 0.38 0.45
N ARG A 92 18.10 -0.66 0.12
CA ARG A 92 18.15 -1.30 -1.20
C ARG A 92 17.50 -0.40 -2.26
N ALA A 93 16.45 0.34 -1.91
CA ALA A 93 15.81 1.30 -2.81
C ALA A 93 16.73 2.48 -3.11
N ILE A 94 17.43 3.01 -2.11
CA ILE A 94 18.46 4.06 -2.28
C ILE A 94 19.56 3.58 -3.24
N ALA A 95 20.01 2.33 -3.10
CA ALA A 95 21.08 1.75 -3.90
C ALA A 95 20.74 1.57 -5.40
N LEU A 96 19.47 1.73 -5.81
CA LEU A 96 19.10 1.74 -7.22
C LEU A 96 19.53 3.03 -7.94
N GLU A 97 19.88 4.09 -7.21
CA GLU A 97 20.22 5.42 -7.74
C GLU A 97 19.12 6.00 -8.66
N ASP A 98 17.88 5.55 -8.47
CA ASP A 98 16.70 5.97 -9.23
C ASP A 98 15.88 6.94 -8.40
N GLN A 99 16.16 8.23 -8.58
CA GLN A 99 15.61 9.29 -7.73
C GLN A 99 14.08 9.37 -7.82
N ASP A 100 13.51 9.25 -9.02
CA ASP A 100 12.06 9.33 -9.23
C ASP A 100 11.35 8.18 -8.51
N PHE A 101 11.88 6.95 -8.62
CA PHE A 101 11.33 5.82 -7.88
C PHE A 101 11.50 5.98 -6.37
N TYR A 102 12.63 6.50 -5.90
CA TYR A 102 12.84 6.69 -4.46
C TYR A 102 11.97 7.81 -3.88
N GLU A 103 11.63 8.84 -4.65
CA GLU A 103 10.63 9.83 -4.27
C GLU A 103 9.23 9.22 -4.16
N PHE A 104 8.82 8.43 -5.15
CA PHE A 104 7.59 7.63 -5.06
C PHE A 104 7.59 6.74 -3.82
N TYR A 105 8.69 6.00 -3.59
CA TYR A 105 8.86 5.06 -2.49
C TYR A 105 8.68 5.70 -1.12
N ARG A 106 9.30 6.87 -0.90
CA ARG A 106 9.13 7.63 0.34
C ARG A 106 7.74 8.23 0.46
N HIS A 107 7.14 8.67 -0.64
CA HIS A 107 5.82 9.28 -0.63
C HIS A 107 4.72 8.27 -0.29
N ILE A 108 4.79 7.06 -0.85
CA ILE A 108 3.84 6.01 -0.52
C ILE A 108 4.07 5.47 0.91
N ARG A 109 5.31 5.44 1.41
CA ARG A 109 5.60 5.10 2.81
C ARG A 109 4.93 6.08 3.77
N SER A 110 5.07 7.39 3.53
CA SER A 110 4.51 8.42 4.43
C SER A 110 2.98 8.36 4.52
N MET A 111 2.30 7.96 3.43
CA MET A 111 0.87 7.67 3.45
C MET A 111 0.51 6.58 4.47
N PHE A 112 1.29 5.49 4.52
CA PHE A 112 1.06 4.43 5.52
C PHE A 112 1.52 4.82 6.92
N GLU A 113 2.59 5.60 7.07
CA GLU A 113 3.02 6.15 8.36
C GLU A 113 1.93 7.03 9.00
N PHE A 114 1.20 7.79 8.18
CA PHE A 114 0.07 8.58 8.65
C PHE A 114 -1.07 7.69 9.17
N ALA A 115 -1.39 6.60 8.45
CA ALA A 115 -2.51 5.73 8.78
C ALA A 115 -2.22 4.68 9.88
N MET A 116 -0.96 4.33 10.15
CA MET A 116 -0.60 3.12 10.91
C MET A 116 -1.04 3.06 12.38
N LYS A 117 -1.41 4.19 12.99
CA LYS A 117 -1.78 4.21 14.42
C LYS A 117 -3.26 3.92 14.64
N ASN A 118 -4.12 4.63 13.92
CA ASN A 118 -5.58 4.65 14.12
C ASN A 118 -6.33 5.14 12.87
N GLY A 119 -5.66 5.18 11.72
CA GLY A 119 -6.21 5.68 10.47
C GLY A 119 -6.52 4.57 9.47
N CYS A 120 -6.91 4.98 8.27
CA CYS A 120 -7.09 4.07 7.15
C CYS A 120 -6.70 4.75 5.84
N VAL A 121 -6.32 3.94 4.86
CA VAL A 121 -6.03 4.38 3.49
C VAL A 121 -7.10 3.81 2.57
N PHE A 122 -7.64 4.65 1.70
CA PHE A 122 -8.50 4.23 0.60
C PHE A 122 -8.16 5.07 -0.63
N LEU A 123 -8.26 4.46 -1.81
CA LEU A 123 -8.06 5.19 -3.04
C LEU A 123 -9.33 5.95 -3.39
N ARG A 124 -9.17 7.23 -3.71
CA ARG A 124 -10.23 8.02 -4.33
C ARG A 124 -9.82 8.33 -5.76
N CYS A 125 -10.49 7.71 -6.72
CA CYS A 125 -10.41 8.11 -8.12
C CYS A 125 -11.47 9.20 -8.37
N SER A 126 -11.05 10.35 -8.89
CA SER A 126 -11.92 11.41 -9.41
C SER A 126 -12.17 11.22 -10.90
#